data_AF-A0A5E4XRG4-F1
#
_entry.id   AF-A0A5E4XRG4-F1
#
_cell.length_a   1.000
_cell.length_b   1.000
_cell.length_c   1.000
_cell.angle_alpha   90.00
_cell.angle_beta   90.00
_cell.angle_gamma   90.00
#
_symmetry.space_group_name_H-M   'P 1'
#
loop_
_entity.id
_entity.type
_entity.pdbx_description
1 polymer ?
#
loop_
_entity_poly.entity_id
_entity_poly.type
_entity_poly.pdbx_seq_one_letter_code
_entity_poly.pdbx_strand_id
1 'polypeptide(L)'
;MNTFFSRALPVAVGAALLLVGQAHSQESASVAAQREADARANATSRSTVEVNQERHPSIIVKDKGTVVTEYRDHGKSPEVDVHSSFGTNYQLTQPLDNAPKIRDNSAQDGRLPSVGLKF
;
A
#
# COMPACT_ATOMS: atom_id res chain seq x y z
N MET A 1 -42.52 19.70 -68.80
CA MET A 1 -42.90 18.29 -68.54
C MET A 1 -41.60 17.50 -68.34
N ASN A 2 -41.53 16.75 -67.24
CA ASN A 2 -40.51 15.75 -66.80
C ASN A 2 -39.21 16.32 -66.15
N THR A 3 -39.03 16.32 -64.82
CA THR A 3 -38.54 15.24 -63.89
C THR A 3 -37.21 14.64 -64.35
N PHE A 4 -36.12 14.59 -63.58
CA PHE A 4 -35.93 13.80 -62.35
C PHE A 4 -34.84 14.36 -61.40
N PHE A 5 -35.17 14.48 -60.11
CA PHE A 5 -34.24 14.41 -58.99
C PHE A 5 -33.92 12.93 -58.71
N SER A 6 -32.68 12.57 -58.32
CA SER A 6 -32.43 11.73 -57.13
C SER A 6 -30.97 11.25 -56.93
N ARG A 7 -30.46 11.59 -55.74
CA ARG A 7 -29.81 10.71 -54.75
C ARG A 7 -28.43 10.11 -55.09
N ALA A 8 -27.38 10.73 -54.55
CA ALA A 8 -26.14 10.03 -54.17
C ALA A 8 -25.33 10.84 -53.13
N LEU A 9 -25.87 11.08 -51.93
CA LEU A 9 -25.06 11.55 -50.80
C LEU A 9 -25.74 11.17 -49.47
N PRO A 10 -25.50 9.96 -48.93
CA PRO A 10 -25.44 9.85 -47.47
C PRO A 10 -24.42 8.78 -47.00
N VAL A 11 -23.18 8.78 -47.51
CA VAL A 11 -22.15 7.83 -47.02
C VAL A 11 -20.92 8.53 -46.44
N ALA A 12 -20.59 9.75 -46.89
CA ALA A 12 -19.37 10.43 -46.44
C ALA A 12 -19.43 10.99 -45.00
N VAL A 13 -20.63 11.25 -44.45
CA VAL A 13 -20.76 11.88 -43.12
C VAL A 13 -20.60 10.88 -41.96
N GLY A 14 -21.00 9.61 -42.15
CA GLY A 14 -20.89 8.58 -41.11
C GLY A 14 -19.45 8.14 -40.82
N ALA A 15 -18.60 8.11 -41.85
CA ALA A 15 -17.19 7.70 -41.72
C ALA A 15 -16.35 8.76 -40.97
N ALA A 16 -16.64 10.05 -41.16
CA ALA A 16 -15.94 11.14 -40.47
C ALA A 16 -16.23 11.17 -38.96
N LEU A 17 -17.47 10.88 -38.56
CA LEU A 17 -17.87 10.80 -37.15
C LEU A 17 -17.23 9.61 -36.41
N LEU A 18 -17.07 8.47 -37.08
CA LEU A 18 -16.39 7.30 -36.52
C LEU A 18 -14.88 7.56 -36.32
N LEU A 19 -14.21 8.25 -37.25
CA LEU A 19 -12.78 8.57 -37.11
C LEU A 19 -12.51 9.58 -35.97
N VAL A 20 -13.37 10.58 -35.80
CA VAL A 20 -13.24 11.59 -34.73
C VAL A 20 -13.48 10.96 -33.34
N GLY A 21 -14.45 10.04 -33.22
CA GLY A 21 -14.70 9.32 -31.97
C GLY A 21 -13.55 8.40 -31.54
N GLN A 22 -12.86 7.77 -32.51
CA GLN A 22 -11.69 6.92 -32.21
C GLN A 22 -10.46 7.74 -31.82
N ALA A 23 -10.23 8.91 -32.43
CA ALA A 23 -9.12 9.80 -32.07
C ALA A 23 -9.25 10.32 -30.62
N HIS A 24 -10.45 10.76 -30.21
CA HIS A 24 -10.71 11.22 -28.84
C HIS A 24 -10.60 10.10 -27.79
N SER A 25 -10.99 8.87 -28.17
CA SER A 25 -10.87 7.69 -27.31
C SER A 25 -9.43 7.24 -27.15
N GLN A 26 -8.61 7.31 -28.20
CA GLN A 26 -7.17 7.01 -28.14
C GLN A 26 -6.39 8.05 -27.33
N GLU A 27 -6.71 9.33 -27.47
CA GLU A 27 -6.07 10.41 -26.68
C GLU A 27 -6.43 10.31 -25.19
N SER A 28 -7.68 9.97 -24.88
CA SER A 28 -8.09 9.74 -23.48
C SER A 28 -7.40 8.51 -22.86
N ALA A 29 -7.23 7.44 -23.64
CA ALA A 29 -6.54 6.23 -23.19
C ALA A 29 -5.03 6.43 -23.01
N SER A 30 -4.38 7.22 -23.88
CA SER A 30 -2.95 7.53 -23.74
C SER A 30 -2.68 8.41 -22.52
N VAL A 31 -3.53 9.40 -22.24
CA VAL A 31 -3.42 10.26 -21.05
C VAL A 31 -3.71 9.49 -19.75
N ALA A 32 -4.60 8.49 -19.79
CA ALA A 32 -4.83 7.60 -18.64
C ALA A 32 -3.63 6.67 -18.39
N ALA A 33 -3.09 6.05 -19.44
CA ALA A 33 -1.91 5.19 -19.36
C ALA A 33 -0.67 5.95 -18.86
N GLN A 34 -0.52 7.22 -19.27
CA GLN A 34 0.58 8.06 -18.83
C GLN A 34 0.45 8.44 -17.35
N ARG A 35 -0.75 8.81 -16.88
CA ARG A 35 -1.01 9.04 -15.44
C ARG A 35 -0.73 7.81 -14.59
N GLU A 36 -1.03 6.62 -15.10
CA GLU A 36 -0.78 5.36 -14.40
C GLU A 36 0.71 4.99 -14.38
N ALA A 37 1.44 5.29 -15.45
CA ALA A 37 2.91 5.17 -15.50
C ALA A 37 3.59 6.15 -14.54
N ASP A 38 3.15 7.42 -14.51
CA ASP A 38 3.65 8.44 -13.59
C ASP A 38 3.34 8.08 -12.12
N ALA A 39 2.14 7.57 -11.83
CA ALA A 39 1.78 7.10 -10.50
C ALA A 39 2.65 5.93 -10.04
N ARG A 40 2.97 4.98 -10.94
CA ARG A 40 3.89 3.86 -10.63
C ARG A 40 5.34 4.33 -10.47
N ALA A 41 5.79 5.30 -11.26
CA ALA A 41 7.12 5.88 -11.12
C ALA A 41 7.29 6.64 -9.79
N ASN A 42 6.23 7.31 -9.32
CA ASN A 42 6.23 8.01 -8.03
C ASN A 42 5.90 7.13 -6.81
N ALA A 43 5.45 5.88 -7.01
CA ALA A 43 5.10 4.97 -5.92
C ALA A 43 6.33 4.30 -5.29
N THR A 44 7.31 5.10 -4.83
CA THR A 44 8.46 4.61 -4.08
C THR A 44 8.27 4.83 -2.59
N SER A 45 7.65 3.86 -1.92
CA SER A 45 7.62 3.81 -0.45
C SER A 45 8.98 3.33 0.05
N ARG A 46 9.85 4.24 0.48
CA ARG A 46 11.11 3.89 1.13
C ARG A 46 10.88 3.83 2.65
N SER A 47 11.05 2.65 3.25
CA SER A 47 11.11 2.53 4.71
C SER A 47 12.34 3.27 5.21
N THR A 48 12.14 4.29 6.05
CA THR A 48 13.22 4.95 6.80
C THR A 48 13.61 4.16 8.05
N VAL A 49 12.91 3.06 8.33
CA VAL A 49 13.18 2.20 9.48
C VAL A 49 14.14 1.10 9.04
N GLU A 50 15.33 1.11 9.66
CA GLU A 50 16.30 0.04 9.55
C GLU A 50 15.81 -1.16 10.38
N VAL A 51 15.37 -2.21 9.69
CA VAL A 51 14.67 -3.36 10.30
C VAL A 51 15.60 -4.21 11.18
N ASN A 52 16.93 -4.06 11.04
CA ASN A 52 17.90 -5.00 11.60
C ASN A 52 19.06 -4.27 12.31
N GLN A 53 18.75 -3.27 13.12
CA GLN A 53 19.76 -2.63 13.96
C GLN A 53 20.22 -3.58 15.06
N GLU A 54 21.53 -3.68 15.27
CA GLU A 54 22.11 -4.41 16.39
C GLU A 54 21.65 -3.76 17.70
N ARG A 55 21.07 -4.56 18.60
CA ARG A 55 20.58 -4.05 19.88
C ARG A 55 21.75 -3.85 20.83
N HIS A 56 21.85 -2.65 21.39
CA HIS A 56 22.84 -2.35 22.41
C HIS A 56 22.28 -2.64 23.81
N PRO A 57 23.00 -3.41 24.64
CA PRO A 57 22.57 -3.67 26.00
C PRO A 57 22.60 -2.37 26.81
N SER A 58 21.53 -2.14 27.56
CA SER A 58 21.42 -0.98 28.45
C SER A 58 22.18 -1.20 29.76
N ILE A 59 22.14 -2.43 30.29
CA ILE A 59 22.85 -2.80 31.52
C ILE A 59 23.42 -4.21 31.35
N ILE A 60 24.64 -4.41 31.83
CA ILE A 60 25.27 -5.74 31.92
C ILE A 60 25.73 -5.93 33.36
N VAL A 61 25.13 -6.91 34.05
CA VAL A 61 25.52 -7.30 35.41
C VAL A 61 26.16 -8.68 35.35
N LYS A 62 27.30 -8.85 36.02
CA LYS A 62 27.97 -10.14 36.18
C LYS A 62 28.12 -10.43 37.66
N ASP A 63 27.49 -11.49 38.15
CA ASP A 63 27.62 -11.94 39.54
C ASP A 63 27.80 -13.45 39.60
N LYS A 64 28.85 -13.91 40.31
CA LYS A 64 29.11 -15.32 40.63
C LYS A 64 28.90 -16.32 39.47
N GLY A 65 29.25 -15.93 38.25
CA GLY A 65 29.10 -16.76 37.04
C GLY A 65 27.76 -16.65 36.31
N THR A 66 26.83 -15.82 36.81
CA THR A 66 25.61 -15.42 36.10
C THR A 66 25.82 -14.06 35.44
N VAL A 67 25.50 -13.98 34.15
CA VAL A 67 25.50 -12.75 33.37
C VAL A 67 24.05 -12.38 33.09
N VAL A 68 23.66 -11.18 33.50
CA VAL A 68 22.34 -10.61 33.22
C VAL A 68 22.53 -9.43 32.29
N THR A 69 21.92 -9.50 31.11
CA THR A 69 21.96 -8.44 30.10
C THR A 69 20.55 -7.90 29.91
N GLU A 70 20.37 -6.60 30.15
CA GLU A 70 19.09 -5.92 29.95
C GLU A 70 19.15 -5.07 28.67
N TYR A 71 18.11 -5.16 27.84
CA TYR A 71 17.92 -4.35 26.63
C TYR A 71 16.68 -3.47 26.79
N ARG A 72 16.87 -2.15 26.66
CA ARG A 72 15.78 -1.18 26.62
C ARG A 72 15.66 -0.56 25.23
N ASP A 73 14.65 -1.01 24.51
CA ASP A 73 14.23 -0.35 23.28
C ASP A 73 13.19 0.72 23.61
N HIS A 74 13.30 1.90 22.98
CA HIS A 74 12.38 3.01 23.24
C HIS A 74 10.91 2.61 22.97
N GLY A 75 10.07 2.74 24.00
CA GLY A 75 8.63 2.45 23.91
C GLY A 75 8.25 0.97 24.08
N LYS A 76 9.21 0.07 24.30
CA LYS A 76 8.96 -1.34 24.64
C LYS A 76 9.31 -1.60 26.11
N SER A 77 8.74 -2.65 26.71
CA SER A 77 9.21 -3.12 28.01
C SER A 77 10.64 -3.67 27.90
N PRO A 78 11.46 -3.56 28.95
CA PRO A 78 12.82 -4.09 28.94
C PRO A 78 12.80 -5.61 28.72
N GLU A 79 13.74 -6.07 27.90
CA GLU A 79 14.02 -7.50 27.72
C GLU A 79 15.27 -7.86 28.52
N VAL A 80 15.28 -9.04 29.16
CA VAL A 80 16.38 -9.47 30.02
C VAL A 80 16.85 -10.86 29.62
N ASP A 81 18.12 -10.98 29.25
CA ASP A 81 18.79 -12.26 29.02
C ASP A 81 19.60 -12.64 30.25
N VAL A 82 19.34 -13.83 30.79
CA VAL A 82 20.08 -14.38 31.92
C VAL A 82 20.83 -15.62 31.47
N HIS A 83 22.15 -15.56 31.60
CA HIS A 83 23.06 -16.64 31.26
C HIS A 83 23.79 -17.11 32.52
N SER A 84 23.48 -18.31 33.01
CA SER A 84 24.16 -18.91 34.16
C SER A 84 25.25 -19.86 33.70
N SER A 85 26.43 -19.78 34.31
CA SER A 85 27.53 -20.72 34.10
C SER A 85 27.16 -22.18 34.43
N PHE A 86 26.12 -22.39 35.24
CA PHE A 86 25.59 -23.70 35.61
C PHE A 86 24.62 -24.28 34.56
N GLY A 87 24.51 -23.64 33.38
CA GLY A 87 23.79 -24.14 32.21
C GLY A 87 22.34 -23.67 32.07
N THR A 88 21.83 -22.87 33.01
CA THR A 88 20.49 -22.29 32.93
C THR A 88 20.52 -20.99 32.15
N ASN A 89 19.77 -20.93 31.05
CA ASN A 89 19.63 -19.74 30.23
C ASN A 89 18.14 -19.46 30.05
N TYR A 90 17.73 -18.24 30.36
CA TYR A 90 16.36 -17.81 30.10
C TYR A 90 16.35 -16.38 29.61
N GLN A 91 15.35 -16.10 28.79
CA GLN A 91 15.09 -14.79 28.25
C GLN A 91 13.72 -14.35 28.74
N LEU A 92 13.69 -13.18 29.38
CA LEU A 92 12.48 -12.50 29.79
C LEU A 92 12.16 -11.45 28.73
N THR A 93 11.22 -11.77 27.84
CA THR A 93 10.71 -10.86 26.82
C THR A 93 9.24 -10.57 27.05
N GLN A 94 8.78 -9.42 26.59
CA GLN A 94 7.35 -9.18 26.50
C GLN A 94 6.78 -10.00 25.32
N PRO A 95 5.72 -10.78 25.54
CA PRO A 95 5.10 -11.51 24.44
C PRO A 95 4.58 -10.54 23.39
N LEU A 96 4.78 -10.91 22.11
CA LEU A 96 4.28 -10.12 21.00
C LEU A 96 2.75 -10.09 21.04
N ASP A 97 2.17 -8.89 21.01
CA ASP A 97 0.73 -8.68 20.89
C ASP A 97 0.25 -9.13 19.50
N ASN A 98 -0.04 -10.43 19.39
CA ASN A 98 -0.59 -11.06 18.19
C ASN A 98 -2.12 -11.06 18.17
N ALA A 99 -2.76 -10.29 19.05
CA ALA A 99 -4.21 -10.21 19.06
C ALA A 99 -4.70 -9.58 17.73
N PRO A 100 -5.79 -10.10 17.13
CA PRO A 100 -6.38 -9.50 15.95
C PRO A 100 -6.82 -8.08 16.29
N LYS A 101 -6.24 -7.08 15.62
CA LYS A 101 -6.62 -5.68 15.79
C LYS A 101 -7.80 -5.38 14.89
N ILE A 102 -8.88 -4.87 15.47
CA ILE A 102 -10.00 -4.35 14.69
C ILE A 102 -9.49 -3.13 13.93
N ARG A 103 -9.55 -3.19 12.60
CA ARG A 103 -9.24 -2.03 11.77
C ARG A 103 -10.23 -0.91 12.12
N ASP A 104 -9.72 0.28 12.38
CA ASP A 104 -10.58 1.44 12.54
C ASP A 104 -11.32 1.70 11.22
N ASN A 105 -12.63 1.48 11.23
CA ASN A 105 -13.52 1.69 10.10
C ASN A 105 -14.16 3.09 10.13
N SER A 106 -13.70 4.00 11.00
CA SER A 106 -14.10 5.41 10.99
C SER A 106 -13.44 6.21 9.86
N ALA A 107 -12.30 5.73 9.33
CA ALA A 107 -11.72 6.17 8.06
C ALA A 107 -12.56 5.65 6.88
N GLN A 108 -13.82 6.07 6.83
CA GLN A 108 -14.81 5.67 5.84
C GLN A 108 -14.83 6.56 4.60
N ASP A 109 -13.74 7.26 4.31
CA ASP A 109 -13.59 8.03 3.06
C ASP A 109 -13.59 7.14 1.80
N GLY A 110 -13.57 5.80 1.95
CA GLY A 110 -13.63 4.82 0.87
C GLY A 110 -15.00 4.16 0.66
N ARG A 111 -16.09 4.61 1.30
CA ARG A 111 -17.42 4.10 0.93
C ARG A 111 -17.80 4.67 -0.44
N LEU A 112 -17.86 3.82 -1.45
CA LEU A 112 -18.41 4.18 -2.74
C LEU A 112 -19.90 4.53 -2.56
N PRO A 113 -20.39 5.62 -3.16
CA PRO A 113 -21.80 5.99 -3.08
C PRO A 113 -22.67 4.88 -3.65
N SER A 114 -23.74 4.53 -2.95
CA SER A 114 -24.74 3.59 -3.47
C SER A 114 -25.59 4.28 -4.54
N VAL A 115 -25.78 3.62 -5.68
CA VAL A 115 -26.76 4.02 -6.69
C VAL A 115 -28.10 3.34 -6.37
N GLY A 116 -29.14 4.14 -6.15
CA GLY A 116 -30.50 3.62 -5.98
C GLY A 116 -31.05 3.18 -7.34
N LEU A 117 -31.27 1.87 -7.52
CA LEU A 117 -32.04 1.37 -8.66
C LEU A 117 -33.51 1.66 -8.42
N LYS A 118 -34.12 2.44 -9.32
CA LYS A 118 -35.57 2.65 -9.36
C LYS A 118 -36.17 1.52 -10.20
N PHE A 119 -37.03 0.73 -9.58
CA PHE A 119 -37.92 -0.21 -10.26
C PHE A 119 -39.22 0.51 -10.63
#